data_AF-A0A928J7F9-F1
#
_entry.id   AF-A0A928J7F9-F1
#
_cell.length_a   1.000
_cell.length_b   1.000
_cell.length_c   1.000
_cell.angle_alpha   90.00
_cell.angle_beta   90.00
_cell.angle_gamma   90.00
#
_symmetry.space_group_name_H-M   'P 1'
#
loop_
_entity.id
_entity.type
_entity.pdbx_description
1 polymer ?
#
loop_
_entity_poly.entity_id
_entity_poly.type
_entity_poly.pdbx_seq_one_letter_code
_entity_poly.pdbx_strand_id
1 'polypeptide(L)'
;MLYISIAGLKIRIENKYQYVERLCSSYVCEPTENVDIEVSVSEELIDAEISIAEIQVSRGYAEAICIYRDICRRLPLEYNAYLFHSAVIEYGGEAFAFAAKSGTGKSTHISLWKKHFGDGVHVVNGDKPILRFEEDGRLYAYGTPWCGKEGWHTNTKAPLKAICFVERAEQNQIRRIGADEAVMRIFHQILTPSDMETVDALFPLLDRTLREVPCYVLGCNISEEAAEVAYNGMK
;
A
#
# COMPACT_ATOMS: atom_id res chain seq x y z
N MET A 1 12.63 0.83 -21.14
CA MET A 1 13.09 1.84 -20.15
C MET A 1 11.98 2.85 -19.97
N LEU A 2 11.61 3.11 -18.72
CA LEU A 2 10.48 3.95 -18.34
C LEU A 2 10.86 4.84 -17.16
N TYR A 3 10.31 6.06 -17.09
CA TYR A 3 10.40 6.93 -15.92
C TYR A 3 9.02 7.05 -15.29
N ILE A 4 8.93 6.80 -13.99
CA ILE A 4 7.68 6.92 -13.24
C ILE A 4 7.84 7.85 -12.04
N SER A 5 6.73 8.42 -11.59
CA SER A 5 6.65 9.23 -10.39
C SER A 5 5.70 8.56 -9.40
N ILE A 6 6.23 8.00 -8.30
CA ILE A 6 5.43 7.40 -7.21
C ILE A 6 5.96 7.89 -5.86
N ALA A 7 5.09 8.07 -4.88
CA ALA A 7 5.49 8.53 -3.54
C ALA A 7 6.29 9.85 -3.53
N GLY A 8 6.15 10.70 -4.55
CA GLY A 8 6.98 11.91 -4.71
C GLY A 8 8.42 11.65 -5.16
N LEU A 9 8.74 10.44 -5.62
CA LEU A 9 10.05 10.00 -6.09
C LEU A 9 10.03 9.76 -7.60
N LYS A 10 11.13 10.11 -8.28
CA LYS A 10 11.42 9.80 -9.68
C LYS A 10 12.16 8.48 -9.75
N ILE A 11 11.54 7.50 -10.42
CA ILE A 11 12.10 6.15 -10.53
C ILE A 11 12.35 5.84 -12.00
N ARG A 12 13.61 5.48 -12.33
CA ARG A 12 13.98 4.94 -13.64
C ARG A 12 13.91 3.42 -13.60
N ILE A 13 13.12 2.84 -14.50
CA ILE A 13 12.91 1.40 -14.60
C ILE A 13 13.44 0.90 -15.94
N GLU A 14 14.41 0.01 -15.90
CA GLU A 14 14.92 -0.72 -17.06
C GLU A 14 14.15 -2.04 -17.22
N ASN A 15 12.91 -1.92 -17.67
CA ASN A 15 12.02 -3.06 -17.92
C ASN A 15 12.40 -3.83 -19.20
N LYS A 16 12.21 -5.15 -19.15
CA LYS A 16 12.39 -6.11 -20.25
C LYS A 16 11.07 -6.44 -20.94
N TYR A 17 9.97 -6.50 -20.19
CA TYR A 17 8.66 -6.88 -20.71
C TYR A 17 7.71 -5.67 -20.75
N GLN A 18 6.90 -5.60 -21.83
CA GLN A 18 5.89 -4.54 -22.03
C GLN A 18 4.80 -4.52 -20.93
N TYR A 19 4.71 -5.58 -20.13
CA TYR A 19 3.78 -5.65 -19.01
C TYR A 19 4.00 -4.49 -18.02
N VAL A 20 5.26 -4.16 -17.71
CA VAL A 20 5.61 -3.10 -16.75
C VAL A 20 5.19 -1.72 -17.24
N GLU A 21 5.36 -1.44 -18.54
CA GLU A 21 4.90 -0.19 -19.18
C GLU A 21 3.39 -0.02 -19.07
N ARG A 22 2.64 -1.09 -19.37
CA ARG A 22 1.17 -1.06 -19.24
C ARG A 22 0.74 -0.84 -17.79
N LEU A 23 1.35 -1.58 -16.86
CA LEU A 23 1.08 -1.47 -15.43
C LEU A 23 1.30 -0.03 -14.93
N CYS A 24 2.41 0.59 -15.33
CA CYS A 24 2.82 1.90 -14.82
C CYS A 24 2.27 3.08 -15.63
N SER A 25 1.44 2.86 -16.64
CA SER A 25 0.98 3.88 -17.61
C SER A 25 0.43 5.17 -16.98
N SER A 26 -0.30 5.08 -15.86
CA SER A 26 -0.86 6.24 -15.13
C SER A 26 0.15 6.99 -14.24
N TYR A 27 1.38 6.50 -14.15
CA TYR A 27 2.45 7.04 -13.29
C TYR A 27 3.68 7.49 -14.09
N VAL A 28 3.65 7.34 -15.42
CA VAL A 28 4.74 7.75 -16.29
C VAL A 28 4.97 9.25 -16.18
N CYS A 29 6.23 9.66 -16.14
CA CYS A 29 6.61 11.06 -16.24
C CYS A 29 7.71 11.27 -17.27
N GLU A 30 7.99 12.54 -17.57
CA GLU A 30 9.07 12.91 -18.49
C GLU A 30 10.43 12.36 -18.01
N PRO A 31 11.30 11.93 -18.95
CA PRO A 31 12.68 11.57 -18.64
C PRO A 31 13.41 12.71 -17.92
N THR A 32 14.27 12.34 -16.96
CA THR A 32 15.01 13.28 -16.12
C THR A 32 16.37 12.70 -15.75
N GLU A 33 17.37 13.56 -15.58
CA GLU A 33 18.68 13.19 -15.02
C GLU A 33 18.63 13.05 -13.49
N ASN A 34 17.70 13.75 -12.84
CA ASN A 34 17.47 13.67 -11.40
C ASN A 34 16.57 12.46 -11.10
N VAL A 35 17.19 11.29 -10.92
CA VAL A 35 16.53 10.03 -10.57
C VAL A 35 16.84 9.70 -9.11
N ASP A 36 15.79 9.43 -8.32
CA ASP A 36 15.94 9.00 -6.92
C ASP A 36 16.25 7.50 -6.85
N ILE A 37 15.54 6.68 -7.64
CA ILE A 37 15.71 5.22 -7.64
C ILE A 37 15.88 4.69 -9.06
N GLU A 38 16.94 3.92 -9.29
CA GLU A 38 17.14 3.15 -10.53
C GLU A 38 16.95 1.66 -10.28
N VAL A 39 16.07 1.03 -11.05
CA VAL A 39 15.74 -0.40 -10.92
C VAL A 39 15.88 -1.13 -12.23
N SER A 40 16.59 -2.26 -12.18
CA SER A 40 16.63 -3.27 -13.24
C SER A 40 16.60 -4.65 -12.58
N VAL A 41 15.92 -5.62 -13.21
CA VAL A 41 15.78 -6.99 -12.67
C VAL A 41 16.39 -7.98 -13.64
N SER A 42 17.27 -8.87 -13.18
CA SER A 42 17.88 -9.89 -14.04
C SER A 42 16.90 -11.01 -14.43
N GLU A 43 17.18 -11.74 -15.51
CA GLU A 43 16.33 -12.86 -15.92
C GLU A 43 16.34 -13.99 -14.87
N GLU A 44 17.46 -14.18 -14.15
CA GLU A 44 17.58 -15.18 -13.08
C GLU A 44 16.65 -14.85 -11.90
N LEU A 45 16.51 -13.57 -11.54
CA LEU A 45 15.56 -13.15 -10.50
C LEU A 45 14.10 -13.33 -10.95
N ILE A 46 13.83 -13.10 -12.24
CA ILE A 46 12.50 -13.35 -12.81
C ILE A 46 12.19 -14.86 -12.78
N ASP A 47 13.14 -15.70 -13.16
CA ASP A 47 12.99 -17.16 -13.12
C ASP A 47 12.80 -17.67 -11.69
N ALA A 48 13.57 -17.13 -10.73
CA ALA A 48 13.41 -17.44 -9.32
C ALA A 48 12.01 -17.08 -8.80
N GLU A 49 11.49 -15.90 -9.14
CA GLU A 49 10.14 -15.47 -8.78
C GLU A 49 9.06 -16.40 -9.37
N ILE A 50 9.22 -16.81 -10.64
CA ILE A 50 8.29 -17.75 -11.28
C ILE A 50 8.33 -19.12 -10.59
N SER A 51 9.53 -19.59 -10.20
CA SER A 51 9.71 -20.93 -9.64
C SER A 51 9.04 -21.13 -8.27
N ILE A 52 8.84 -20.05 -7.51
CA ILE A 52 8.20 -20.07 -6.18
C ILE A 52 6.70 -19.73 -6.23
N ALA A 53 6.17 -19.32 -7.39
CA ALA A 53 4.78 -18.93 -7.52
C ALA A 53 3.85 -20.16 -7.43
N GLU A 54 2.80 -20.06 -6.60
CA GLU A 54 1.79 -21.12 -6.45
C GLU A 54 0.91 -21.28 -7.69
N ILE A 55 0.89 -20.29 -8.57
CA ILE A 55 0.13 -20.26 -9.81
C ILE A 55 1.03 -19.88 -10.98
N GLN A 56 0.64 -20.28 -12.19
CA GLN A 56 1.35 -19.87 -13.39
C GLN A 56 1.30 -18.35 -13.56
N VAL A 57 2.46 -17.72 -13.56
CA VAL A 57 2.64 -16.28 -13.74
C VAL A 57 3.41 -15.97 -15.02
N SER A 58 3.07 -14.87 -15.69
CA SER A 58 3.84 -14.40 -16.84
C SER A 58 5.17 -13.79 -16.42
N ARG A 59 6.19 -13.85 -17.29
CA ARG A 59 7.51 -13.24 -17.02
C ARG A 59 7.40 -11.75 -16.72
N GLY A 60 6.57 -11.02 -17.46
CA GLY A 60 6.36 -9.59 -17.22
C GLY A 60 5.68 -9.28 -15.88
N TYR A 61 4.80 -10.16 -15.39
CA TYR A 61 4.22 -10.02 -14.05
C TYR A 61 5.24 -10.30 -12.95
N ALA A 62 6.06 -11.35 -13.12
CA ALA A 62 7.16 -11.66 -12.21
C ALA A 62 8.19 -10.52 -12.16
N GLU A 63 8.57 -9.96 -13.32
CA GLU A 63 9.40 -8.76 -13.41
C GLU A 63 8.80 -7.60 -12.60
N ALA A 64 7.49 -7.32 -12.77
CA ALA A 64 6.83 -6.24 -12.05
C ALA A 64 6.85 -6.45 -10.52
N ILE A 65 6.76 -7.69 -10.03
CA ILE A 65 6.89 -7.99 -8.59
C ILE A 65 8.32 -7.70 -8.12
N CYS A 66 9.32 -8.18 -8.85
CA CYS A 66 10.72 -7.97 -8.51
C CYS A 66 11.10 -6.49 -8.51
N ILE A 67 10.65 -5.72 -9.51
CA ILE A 67 10.86 -4.27 -9.58
C ILE A 67 10.31 -3.60 -8.33
N TYR A 68 9.06 -3.91 -7.97
CA TYR A 68 8.44 -3.24 -6.83
C TYR A 68 9.08 -3.61 -5.50
N ARG A 69 9.48 -4.89 -5.36
CA ARG A 69 10.21 -5.36 -4.19
C ARG A 69 11.54 -4.63 -4.04
N ASP A 70 12.26 -4.39 -5.15
CA ASP A 70 13.51 -3.63 -5.14
C ASP A 70 13.29 -2.17 -4.72
N ILE A 71 12.28 -1.49 -5.30
CA ILE A 71 11.87 -0.14 -4.88
C ILE A 71 11.60 -0.13 -3.38
N CYS A 72 10.74 -1.04 -2.90
CA CYS A 72 10.27 -1.07 -1.52
C CYS A 72 11.38 -1.34 -0.49
N ARG A 73 12.46 -2.02 -0.88
CA ARG A 73 13.63 -2.24 0.00
C ARG A 73 14.43 -0.97 0.24
N ARG A 74 14.45 -0.04 -0.70
CA ARG A 74 15.19 1.23 -0.58
C ARG A 74 14.40 2.31 0.16
N LEU A 75 13.06 2.22 0.14
CA LEU A 75 12.18 3.22 0.76
C LEU A 75 12.49 3.53 2.23
N PRO A 76 12.71 2.53 3.12
CA PRO A 76 12.97 2.81 4.53
C PRO A 76 14.34 3.45 4.75
N LEU A 77 15.32 3.11 3.91
CA LEU A 77 16.72 3.53 4.05
C LEU A 77 16.92 5.01 3.74
N GLU A 78 16.24 5.51 2.70
CA GLU A 78 16.58 6.81 2.11
C GLU A 78 15.39 7.80 2.11
N TYR A 79 14.15 7.33 2.21
CA TYR A 79 12.97 8.12 1.82
C TYR A 79 11.90 8.26 2.91
N ASN A 80 12.16 7.78 4.14
CA ASN A 80 11.20 7.74 5.24
C ASN A 80 9.85 7.12 4.83
N ALA A 81 9.93 6.09 3.99
CA ALA A 81 8.77 5.48 3.36
C ALA A 81 8.82 3.96 3.48
N TYR A 82 7.65 3.31 3.41
CA TYR A 82 7.58 1.86 3.40
C TYR A 82 6.29 1.36 2.73
N LEU A 83 6.34 0.12 2.23
CA LEU A 83 5.17 -0.58 1.73
C LEU A 83 4.30 -1.07 2.89
N PHE A 84 2.99 -0.80 2.82
CA PHE A 84 2.00 -1.32 3.74
C PHE A 84 0.84 -1.98 2.99
N HIS A 85 0.72 -3.30 3.08
CA HIS A 85 -0.29 -4.11 2.41
C HIS A 85 -1.70 -3.79 2.95
N SER A 86 -2.38 -2.92 2.22
CA SER A 86 -3.67 -2.36 2.60
C SER A 86 -4.35 -1.76 1.39
N ALA A 87 -5.67 -1.63 1.50
CA ALA A 87 -6.43 -0.77 0.63
C ALA A 87 -6.54 0.61 1.26
N VAL A 88 -6.41 1.69 0.49
CA VAL A 88 -6.50 3.06 0.97
C VAL A 88 -7.52 3.82 0.16
N ILE A 89 -8.45 4.45 0.87
CA ILE A 89 -9.37 5.44 0.32
C ILE A 89 -9.07 6.82 0.92
N GLU A 90 -9.46 7.86 0.22
CA GLU A 90 -9.57 9.22 0.71
C GLU A 90 -11.05 9.60 0.79
N TYR A 91 -11.43 10.21 1.90
CA TYR A 91 -12.77 10.74 2.15
C TYR A 91 -12.65 11.99 3.02
N GLY A 92 -13.17 13.12 2.54
CA GLY A 92 -13.11 14.39 3.27
C GLY A 92 -11.69 14.96 3.42
N GLY A 93 -10.78 14.66 2.49
CA GLY A 93 -9.38 15.12 2.53
C GLY A 93 -8.46 14.29 3.43
N GLU A 94 -8.97 13.20 4.02
CA GLU A 94 -8.22 12.31 4.91
C GLU A 94 -8.19 10.88 4.35
N ALA A 95 -7.06 10.19 4.50
CA ALA A 95 -6.90 8.81 4.05
C ALA A 95 -7.18 7.80 5.17
N PHE A 96 -7.85 6.71 4.82
CA PHE A 96 -8.12 5.56 5.70
C PHE A 96 -7.53 4.29 5.07
N ALA A 97 -6.61 3.64 5.79
CA ALA A 97 -5.98 2.40 5.35
C ALA A 97 -6.69 1.19 5.95
N PHE A 98 -7.21 0.31 5.11
CA PHE A 98 -7.84 -0.96 5.48
C PHE A 98 -6.89 -2.11 5.22
N ALA A 99 -6.36 -2.68 6.29
CA ALA A 99 -5.55 -3.89 6.27
C ALA A 99 -6.42 -5.10 6.63
N ALA A 100 -6.13 -6.25 6.03
CA ALA A 100 -6.81 -7.49 6.38
C ALA A 100 -5.95 -8.68 5.97
N LYS A 101 -6.17 -9.83 6.62
CA LYS A 101 -5.63 -11.10 6.12
C LYS A 101 -6.10 -11.31 4.67
N SER A 102 -5.27 -11.98 3.87
CA SER A 102 -5.61 -12.25 2.47
C SER A 102 -6.95 -12.99 2.39
N GLY A 103 -7.83 -12.55 1.49
CA GLY A 103 -9.18 -13.11 1.32
C GLY A 103 -10.25 -12.67 2.32
N THR A 104 -9.93 -11.82 3.32
CA THR A 104 -10.91 -11.42 4.35
C THR A 104 -11.97 -10.45 3.84
N GLY A 105 -11.66 -9.58 2.88
CA GLY A 105 -12.66 -8.72 2.20
C GLY A 105 -12.34 -7.22 2.06
N LYS A 106 -11.06 -6.81 1.99
CA LYS A 106 -10.67 -5.39 1.80
C LYS A 106 -11.46 -4.72 0.65
N SER A 107 -11.45 -5.35 -0.52
CA SER A 107 -12.12 -4.82 -1.71
C SER A 107 -13.64 -4.75 -1.53
N THR A 108 -14.23 -5.72 -0.85
CA THR A 108 -15.65 -5.68 -0.48
C THR A 108 -15.94 -4.48 0.41
N HIS A 109 -15.10 -4.23 1.42
CA HIS A 109 -15.29 -3.10 2.33
C HIS A 109 -15.15 -1.74 1.61
N ILE A 110 -14.18 -1.57 0.71
CA ILE A 110 -14.08 -0.36 -0.12
C ILE A 110 -15.34 -0.15 -0.96
N SER A 111 -15.89 -1.22 -1.55
CA SER A 111 -17.14 -1.13 -2.33
C SER A 111 -18.32 -0.67 -1.46
N LEU A 112 -18.37 -1.07 -0.19
CA LEU A 112 -19.39 -0.59 0.75
C LEU A 112 -19.22 0.90 1.04
N TRP A 113 -17.99 1.39 1.21
CA TRP A 113 -17.73 2.83 1.34
C TRP A 113 -18.19 3.63 0.13
N LYS A 114 -17.85 3.17 -1.08
CA LYS A 114 -18.30 3.80 -2.33
C LYS A 114 -19.82 3.81 -2.44
N LYS A 115 -20.48 2.73 -2.04
CA LYS A 115 -21.95 2.62 -2.09
C LYS A 115 -22.63 3.57 -1.09
N HIS A 116 -22.12 3.63 0.13
CA HIS A 116 -22.72 4.38 1.22
C HIS A 116 -22.43 5.88 1.14
N PHE A 117 -21.18 6.28 0.88
CA PHE A 117 -20.75 7.68 0.86
C PHE A 117 -20.66 8.28 -0.55
N GLY A 118 -20.87 7.48 -1.59
CA GLY A 118 -20.95 7.94 -2.98
C GLY A 118 -19.65 8.55 -3.50
N ASP A 119 -19.80 9.61 -4.29
CA ASP A 119 -18.71 10.26 -5.03
C ASP A 119 -17.66 10.94 -4.16
N GLY A 120 -17.91 11.09 -2.85
CA GLY A 120 -16.93 11.61 -1.91
C GLY A 120 -15.78 10.64 -1.60
N VAL A 121 -15.88 9.37 -1.99
CA VAL A 121 -14.87 8.33 -1.73
C VAL A 121 -13.97 8.13 -2.94
N HIS A 122 -12.69 8.43 -2.77
CA HIS A 122 -11.67 8.24 -3.81
C HIS A 122 -10.71 7.13 -3.42
N VAL A 123 -10.39 6.19 -4.32
CA VAL A 123 -9.42 5.13 -4.02
C VAL A 123 -8.01 5.63 -4.33
N VAL A 124 -7.16 5.67 -3.31
CA VAL A 124 -5.73 5.98 -3.44
C VAL A 124 -5.00 4.75 -3.95
N ASN A 125 -5.19 3.59 -3.31
CA ASN A 125 -4.63 2.31 -3.76
C ASN A 125 -5.43 1.11 -3.26
N GLY A 126 -5.52 0.04 -4.05
CA GLY A 126 -6.28 -1.16 -3.70
C GLY A 126 -5.53 -2.22 -2.90
N ASP A 127 -4.19 -2.20 -2.86
CA ASP A 127 -3.43 -3.34 -2.33
C ASP A 127 -2.05 -3.00 -1.74
N LYS A 128 -1.21 -2.28 -2.47
CA LYS A 128 0.18 -2.00 -2.10
C LYS A 128 0.52 -0.50 -2.17
N PRO A 129 -0.14 0.35 -1.36
CA PRO A 129 0.25 1.74 -1.21
C PRO A 129 1.66 1.86 -0.60
N ILE A 130 2.26 3.04 -0.80
CA ILE A 130 3.43 3.46 -0.04
C ILE A 130 2.96 4.43 1.05
N LEU A 131 3.41 4.21 2.29
CA LEU A 131 3.27 5.18 3.37
C LEU A 131 4.58 5.94 3.51
N ARG A 132 4.54 7.27 3.52
CA ARG A 132 5.73 8.14 3.59
C ARG A 132 5.53 9.28 4.57
N PHE A 133 6.49 9.47 5.48
CA PHE A 133 6.57 10.69 6.28
C PHE A 133 7.16 11.81 5.43
N GLU A 134 6.45 12.93 5.37
CA GLU A 134 6.89 14.12 4.62
C GLU A 134 7.52 15.19 5.50
N GLU A 135 8.01 16.26 4.87
CA GLU A 135 8.68 17.39 5.53
C GLU A 135 7.80 18.09 6.57
N ASP A 136 6.47 18.08 6.38
CA ASP A 136 5.50 18.61 7.35
C ASP A 136 5.33 17.71 8.59
N GLY A 137 6.02 16.57 8.61
CA GLY A 137 6.02 15.61 9.69
C GLY A 137 4.82 14.67 9.70
N ARG A 138 3.90 14.74 8.73
CA ARG A 138 2.72 13.87 8.67
C ARG A 138 3.00 12.64 7.83
N LEU A 139 2.29 11.55 8.15
CA LEU A 139 2.29 10.33 7.35
C LEU A 139 1.27 10.47 6.21
N TYR A 140 1.72 10.27 4.97
CA TYR A 140 0.87 10.26 3.77
C TYR A 140 0.78 8.86 3.18
N ALA A 141 -0.40 8.51 2.68
CA ALA A 141 -0.61 7.31 1.89
C ALA A 141 -0.62 7.66 0.39
N TYR A 142 0.16 6.93 -0.40
CA TYR A 142 0.36 7.15 -1.81
C TYR A 142 -0.19 6.02 -2.66
N GLY A 143 -0.81 6.41 -3.77
CA GLY A 143 -1.16 5.48 -4.84
C GLY A 143 0.08 4.92 -5.54
N THR A 144 0.01 3.65 -5.89
CA THR A 144 1.02 2.98 -6.71
C THR A 144 0.36 2.20 -7.87
N PRO A 145 1.11 1.87 -8.93
CA PRO A 145 0.64 0.94 -9.96
C PRO A 145 0.26 -0.45 -9.42
N TRP A 146 0.86 -0.87 -8.30
CA TRP A 146 0.65 -2.18 -7.69
C TRP A 146 -0.58 -2.15 -6.79
N CYS A 147 -1.73 -2.50 -7.36
CA CYS A 147 -3.04 -2.20 -6.78
C CYS A 147 -3.97 -3.42 -6.64
N GLY A 148 -3.44 -4.63 -6.81
CA GLY A 148 -4.21 -5.86 -6.72
C GLY A 148 -5.05 -6.14 -7.97
N LYS A 149 -5.90 -7.17 -7.88
CA LYS A 149 -6.68 -7.69 -9.01
C LYS A 149 -7.81 -6.76 -9.46
N GLU A 150 -8.27 -5.90 -8.57
CA GLU A 150 -9.36 -4.95 -8.82
C GLU A 150 -8.91 -3.75 -9.66
N GLY A 151 -7.60 -3.52 -9.78
CA GLY A 151 -7.06 -2.42 -10.58
C GLY A 151 -7.34 -1.03 -10.02
N TRP A 152 -7.66 -0.91 -8.72
CA TRP A 152 -8.04 0.37 -8.13
C TRP A 152 -6.81 1.15 -7.67
N HIS A 153 -6.47 2.22 -8.38
CA HIS A 153 -5.40 3.12 -8.01
C HIS A 153 -5.62 4.51 -8.60
N THR A 154 -5.04 5.51 -7.95
CA THR A 154 -4.95 6.88 -8.47
C THR A 154 -3.57 7.42 -8.12
N ASN A 155 -2.89 8.08 -9.06
CA ASN A 155 -1.61 8.74 -8.78
C ASN A 155 -1.85 10.01 -7.95
N THR A 156 -2.10 9.81 -6.66
CA THR A 156 -2.43 10.85 -5.68
C THR A 156 -1.88 10.46 -4.32
N LYS A 157 -2.02 11.37 -3.35
CA LYS A 157 -1.72 11.14 -1.95
C LYS A 157 -2.76 11.82 -1.06
N ALA A 158 -2.90 11.31 0.16
CA ALA A 158 -3.67 11.96 1.21
C ALA A 158 -3.08 11.66 2.59
N PRO A 159 -3.21 12.59 3.56
CA PRO A 159 -2.67 12.39 4.89
C PRO A 159 -3.41 11.23 5.58
N LEU A 160 -2.66 10.29 6.13
CA LEU A 160 -3.21 9.10 6.76
C LEU A 160 -3.82 9.44 8.12
N LYS A 161 -5.14 9.26 8.24
CA LYS A 161 -5.89 9.53 9.46
C LYS A 161 -5.98 8.31 10.36
N ALA A 162 -6.17 7.12 9.80
CA ALA A 162 -6.30 5.90 10.60
C ALA A 162 -5.92 4.65 9.81
N ILE A 163 -5.48 3.62 10.56
CA ILE A 163 -5.29 2.26 10.07
C ILE A 163 -6.37 1.38 10.70
N CYS A 164 -7.11 0.64 9.88
CA CYS A 164 -8.19 -0.25 10.31
C CYS A 164 -7.93 -1.67 9.85
N PHE A 165 -7.90 -2.60 10.81
CA PHE A 165 -7.78 -4.03 10.56
C PHE A 165 -9.17 -4.63 10.44
N VAL A 166 -9.52 -5.07 9.24
CA VAL A 166 -10.83 -5.63 8.91
C VAL A 166 -10.86 -7.12 9.23
N GLU A 167 -11.88 -7.52 9.97
CA GLU A 167 -12.19 -8.90 10.36
C GLU A 167 -13.65 -9.20 10.05
N ARG A 168 -13.95 -10.47 9.74
CA ARG A 168 -15.33 -10.89 9.55
C ARG A 168 -16.00 -11.05 10.91
N ALA A 169 -17.18 -10.48 11.07
CA ALA A 169 -18.04 -10.66 12.22
C ALA A 169 -19.51 -10.66 11.80
N GLU A 170 -20.39 -11.19 12.64
CA GLU A 170 -21.84 -11.15 12.41
C GLU A 170 -22.40 -9.73 12.58
N GLN A 171 -21.80 -8.97 13.52
CA GLN A 171 -22.21 -7.61 13.87
C GLN A 171 -21.10 -6.62 13.53
N ASN A 172 -21.51 -5.45 13.04
CA ASN A 172 -20.60 -4.35 12.73
C ASN A 172 -20.19 -3.65 14.03
N GLN A 173 -18.91 -3.74 14.37
CA GLN A 173 -18.34 -3.09 15.55
C GLN A 173 -16.90 -2.67 15.28
N ILE A 174 -16.54 -1.49 15.76
CA ILE A 174 -15.18 -0.96 15.66
C ILE A 174 -14.67 -0.65 17.05
N ARG A 175 -13.39 -0.95 17.29
CA ARG A 175 -12.69 -0.57 18.52
C ARG A 175 -11.30 -0.05 18.19
N ARG A 176 -10.87 0.97 18.93
CA ARG A 176 -9.47 1.40 18.92
C ARG A 176 -8.62 0.34 19.62
N ILE A 177 -7.42 0.10 19.11
CA ILE A 177 -6.49 -0.88 19.67
C ILE A 177 -5.24 -0.19 20.22
N GLY A 178 -4.62 -0.82 21.22
CA GLY A 178 -3.35 -0.36 21.79
C GLY A 178 -2.15 -0.73 20.91
N ALA A 179 -0.98 -0.16 21.24
CA ALA A 179 0.25 -0.36 20.49
C ALA A 179 0.62 -1.85 20.34
N ASP A 180 0.57 -2.63 21.42
CA ASP A 180 0.95 -4.05 21.40
C ASP A 180 0.15 -4.88 20.38
N GLU A 181 -1.17 -4.68 20.33
CA GLU A 181 -2.01 -5.36 19.35
C GLU A 181 -1.76 -4.83 17.93
N ALA A 182 -1.57 -3.51 17.79
CA ALA A 182 -1.31 -2.89 16.49
C ALA A 182 0.00 -3.38 15.88
N VAL A 183 1.07 -3.48 16.68
CA VAL A 183 2.39 -4.01 16.28
C VAL A 183 2.23 -5.40 15.65
N MET A 184 1.57 -6.32 16.36
CA MET A 184 1.38 -7.70 15.89
C MET A 184 0.63 -7.75 14.56
N ARG A 185 -0.34 -6.85 14.37
CA ARG A 185 -1.13 -6.79 13.13
C ARG A 185 -0.35 -6.15 11.98
N ILE A 186 0.39 -5.07 12.24
CA ILE A 186 1.22 -4.37 11.25
C ILE A 186 2.31 -5.30 10.70
N PHE A 187 2.94 -6.12 11.55
CA PHE A 187 3.98 -7.07 11.11
C PHE A 187 3.52 -8.02 10.00
N HIS A 188 2.22 -8.34 9.94
CA HIS A 188 1.64 -9.16 8.88
C HIS A 188 1.32 -8.39 7.58
N GLN A 189 1.50 -7.06 7.57
CA GLN A 189 1.16 -6.20 6.44
C GLN A 189 2.37 -5.48 5.84
N ILE A 190 3.56 -5.63 6.40
CA ILE A 190 4.78 -5.03 5.85
C ILE A 190 5.54 -6.02 4.98
N LEU A 191 6.42 -5.51 4.12
CA LEU A 191 7.45 -6.33 3.51
C LEU A 191 8.54 -6.63 4.54
N THR A 192 8.66 -7.88 4.95
CA THR A 192 9.71 -8.30 5.90
C THR A 192 11.09 -8.10 5.27
N PRO A 193 11.97 -7.28 5.87
CA PRO A 193 13.32 -7.11 5.37
C PRO A 193 14.16 -8.38 5.55
N SER A 194 15.16 -8.57 4.69
CA SER A 194 16.08 -9.71 4.72
C SER A 194 17.41 -9.42 5.42
N ASP A 195 17.67 -8.16 5.73
CA ASP A 195 18.92 -7.63 6.24
C ASP A 195 18.65 -6.69 7.43
N MET A 196 19.62 -6.60 8.34
CA MET A 196 19.48 -5.82 9.58
C MET A 196 19.45 -4.31 9.31
N GLU A 197 20.12 -3.83 8.26
CA GLU A 197 20.14 -2.40 7.92
C GLU A 197 18.74 -1.88 7.60
N THR A 198 18.00 -2.61 6.76
CA THR A 198 16.62 -2.26 6.43
C THR A 198 15.68 -2.43 7.64
N VAL A 199 15.95 -3.40 8.54
CA VAL A 199 15.22 -3.53 9.81
C VAL A 199 15.42 -2.29 10.68
N ASP A 200 16.67 -1.86 10.87
CA ASP A 200 17.03 -0.72 11.70
C ASP A 200 16.45 0.61 11.16
N ALA A 201 16.26 0.71 9.84
CA ALA A 201 15.60 1.84 9.22
C ALA A 201 14.06 1.77 9.28
N LEU A 202 13.47 0.59 9.11
CA LEU A 202 12.01 0.41 9.06
C LEU A 202 11.36 0.53 10.44
N PHE A 203 11.96 -0.05 11.49
CA PHE A 203 11.35 -0.10 12.81
C PHE A 203 11.05 1.29 13.42
N PRO A 204 11.96 2.28 13.33
CA PRO A 204 11.66 3.65 13.74
C PRO A 204 10.47 4.27 13.00
N LEU A 205 10.29 3.96 11.71
CA LEU A 205 9.14 4.44 10.94
C LEU A 205 7.84 3.80 11.45
N LEU A 206 7.84 2.50 11.75
CA LEU A 206 6.68 1.80 12.31
C LEU A 206 6.31 2.31 13.70
N ASP A 207 7.31 2.53 14.55
CA ASP A 207 7.11 3.12 15.89
C ASP A 207 6.50 4.53 15.79
N ARG A 208 7.03 5.36 14.88
CA ARG A 208 6.46 6.70 14.62
C ARG A 208 5.01 6.60 14.12
N THR A 209 4.72 5.69 13.18
CA THR A 209 3.37 5.45 12.68
C THR A 209 2.41 5.11 13.83
N LEU A 210 2.80 4.23 14.75
CA LEU A 210 1.96 3.84 15.88
C LEU A 210 1.73 4.96 16.90
N ARG A 211 2.67 5.90 17.01
CA ARG A 211 2.51 7.08 17.86
C ARG A 211 1.59 8.13 17.25
N GLU A 212 1.63 8.30 15.93
CA GLU A 212 0.94 9.39 15.24
C GLU A 212 -0.43 8.98 14.64
N VAL A 213 -0.58 7.71 14.23
CA VAL A 213 -1.79 7.23 13.55
C VAL A 213 -2.54 6.22 14.41
N PRO A 214 -3.79 6.50 14.80
CA PRO A 214 -4.59 5.55 15.56
C PRO A 214 -4.93 4.29 14.75
N CYS A 215 -4.83 3.15 15.41
CA CYS A 215 -5.17 1.84 14.86
C CYS A 215 -6.50 1.33 15.42
N TYR A 216 -7.25 0.63 14.58
CA TYR A 216 -8.57 0.10 14.89
C TYR A 216 -8.72 -1.34 14.41
N VAL A 217 -9.62 -2.08 15.05
CA VAL A 217 -10.15 -3.35 14.53
C VAL A 217 -11.63 -3.15 14.23
N LEU A 218 -12.01 -3.47 13.00
CA LEU A 218 -13.40 -3.50 12.56
C LEU A 218 -13.80 -4.96 12.36
N GLY A 219 -14.69 -5.46 13.22
CA GLY A 219 -15.47 -6.65 12.92
C GLY A 219 -16.67 -6.23 12.07
N CYS A 220 -16.83 -6.76 10.86
CA CYS A 220 -17.95 -6.40 10.00
C CYS A 220 -18.54 -7.56 9.20
N ASN A 221 -19.81 -7.40 8.86
CA ASN A 221 -20.52 -8.17 7.86
C ASN A 221 -20.49 -7.43 6.50
N ILE A 222 -21.35 -7.81 5.55
CA ILE A 222 -21.39 -7.22 4.20
C ILE A 222 -22.42 -6.10 4.03
N SER A 223 -23.01 -5.63 5.13
CA SER A 223 -24.03 -4.58 5.09
C SER A 223 -23.38 -3.19 4.91
N GLU A 224 -24.12 -2.24 4.33
CA GLU A 224 -23.59 -0.89 4.06
C GLU A 224 -23.22 -0.14 5.34
N GLU A 225 -23.91 -0.44 6.45
CA GLU A 225 -23.65 0.10 7.78
C GLU A 225 -22.21 -0.18 8.24
N ALA A 226 -21.52 -1.19 7.69
CA ALA A 226 -20.11 -1.43 8.00
C ALA A 226 -19.21 -0.23 7.65
N ALA A 227 -19.50 0.48 6.54
CA ALA A 227 -18.75 1.67 6.15
C ALA A 227 -19.00 2.83 7.11
N GLU A 228 -20.26 3.02 7.52
CA GLU A 228 -20.64 4.04 8.49
C GLU A 228 -20.00 3.79 9.87
N VAL A 229 -20.05 2.55 10.37
CA VAL A 229 -19.42 2.16 11.63
C VAL A 229 -17.91 2.41 11.57
N ALA A 230 -17.27 2.03 10.47
CA ALA A 230 -15.84 2.26 10.27
C ALA A 230 -15.49 3.76 10.33
N TYR A 231 -16.20 4.59 9.56
CA TYR A 231 -15.95 6.03 9.52
C TYR A 231 -16.19 6.69 10.89
N ASN A 232 -17.32 6.39 11.53
CA ASN A 232 -17.68 6.98 12.82
C ASN A 232 -16.71 6.61 13.94
N GLY A 233 -16.06 5.45 13.87
CA GLY A 233 -15.03 5.07 14.85
C GLY A 233 -13.67 5.71 14.60
N MET A 234 -13.35 6.09 13.36
CA MET A 234 -12.03 6.61 12.96
C MET A 234 -11.94 8.13 12.83
N LYS A 235 -13.08 8.85 12.74
CA LYS A 235 -13.11 10.30 12.57
C LYS A 235 -12.61 11.08 13.78
#